data_AF-A0A7V6ZTV0-F1
#
_entry.id   AF-A0A7V6ZTV0-F1
#
_cell.length_a   1.000
_cell.length_b   1.000
_cell.length_c   1.000
_cell.angle_alpha   90.00
_cell.angle_beta   90.00
_cell.angle_gamma   90.00
#
_symmetry.space_group_name_H-M   'P 1'
#
loop_
_entity.id
_entity.type
_entity.pdbx_description
1 polymer ?
#
loop_
_entity_poly.entity_id
_entity_poly.type
_entity_poly.pdbx_seq_one_letter_code
_entity_poly.pdbx_strand_id
1 'polypeptide(L)'
;MEINSLLGLSRLTGGKTGSLAVREPWEQSGFQQTLAQIQKLQDAPKQAPHPVSPGAAASPEEGETEDAKLLAACQEIEALFIQQLWKQMRATVPKAGLIPESMAGNLYQEMLDAEYSKLMARSSQSIGIAEMLYKQLSRKSNNRITTTE
;
A
#
# COMPACT_ATOMS: atom_id res chain seq x y z
N MET A 1 47.80 -34.60 -46.53
CA MET A 1 47.20 -33.34 -46.03
C MET A 1 47.40 -33.37 -44.52
N GLU A 2 48.56 -32.90 -44.05
CA GLU A 2 48.80 -31.48 -43.68
C GLU A 2 48.00 -31.09 -42.42
N ILE A 3 48.49 -30.50 -41.32
CA ILE A 3 49.79 -30.13 -40.73
C ILE A 3 49.53 -29.95 -39.21
N ASN A 4 50.57 -30.23 -38.40
CA ASN A 4 50.87 -29.79 -37.02
C ASN A 4 50.13 -28.58 -36.39
N SER A 5 49.96 -28.64 -35.06
CA SER A 5 50.67 -27.83 -34.03
C SER A 5 49.82 -27.77 -32.75
N LEU A 6 50.18 -28.47 -31.67
CA LEU A 6 51.07 -28.02 -30.58
C LEU A 6 50.72 -26.67 -29.95
N LEU A 7 50.86 -26.67 -28.61
CA LEU A 7 50.78 -25.58 -27.63
C LEU A 7 49.40 -25.48 -26.97
N GLY A 8 49.22 -25.72 -25.68
CA GLY A 8 50.20 -25.94 -24.64
C GLY A 8 49.49 -26.16 -23.31
N LEU A 9 50.11 -26.99 -22.49
CA LEU A 9 49.77 -27.23 -21.09
C LEU A 9 49.82 -25.91 -20.30
N SER A 10 48.79 -25.69 -19.48
CA SER A 10 48.91 -25.06 -18.17
C SER A 10 47.95 -25.81 -17.24
N ARG A 11 48.45 -26.81 -16.50
CA ARG A 11 48.78 -26.72 -15.06
C ARG A 11 47.70 -25.97 -14.28
N LEU A 12 46.82 -26.72 -13.61
CA LEU A 12 46.96 -27.12 -12.20
C LEU A 12 46.85 -25.92 -11.26
N THR A 13 45.65 -25.67 -10.74
CA THR A 13 45.27 -25.46 -9.32
C THR A 13 43.74 -25.40 -9.31
N GLY A 14 42.96 -25.82 -8.33
CA GLY A 14 43.14 -26.54 -7.08
C GLY A 14 41.77 -27.18 -6.76
N GLY A 15 41.77 -28.18 -5.89
CA GLY A 15 40.63 -29.08 -5.68
C GLY A 15 39.37 -28.47 -5.07
N LYS A 16 38.26 -29.15 -5.37
CA LYS A 16 37.17 -29.58 -4.46
C LYS A 16 36.11 -30.24 -5.36
N THR A 17 36.11 -31.58 -5.45
CA THR A 17 35.12 -32.42 -4.75
C THR A 17 33.73 -31.77 -4.72
N GLY A 18 32.83 -32.24 -5.58
CA GLY A 18 31.41 -31.94 -5.44
C GLY A 18 30.66 -32.02 -6.77
N SER A 19 30.06 -33.18 -7.00
CA SER A 19 28.79 -33.33 -7.71
C SER A 19 28.73 -32.93 -9.18
N LEU A 20 28.56 -33.96 -10.01
CA LEU A 20 27.86 -33.93 -11.29
C LEU A 20 26.67 -32.95 -11.24
N ALA A 21 26.74 -31.88 -12.04
CA ALA A 21 25.58 -31.16 -12.52
C ALA A 21 25.97 -30.56 -13.87
N VAL A 22 25.65 -31.30 -14.94
CA VAL A 22 25.48 -30.69 -16.27
C VAL A 22 24.39 -29.64 -16.07
N ARG A 23 24.77 -28.38 -16.08
CA ARG A 23 23.86 -27.25 -15.85
C ARG A 23 23.12 -26.99 -17.17
N GLU A 24 21.81 -27.18 -17.15
CA GLU A 24 20.99 -27.12 -18.36
C GLU A 24 20.93 -25.69 -18.95
N PRO A 25 20.91 -25.53 -20.29
CA PRO A 25 20.95 -24.22 -20.95
C PRO A 25 19.81 -23.26 -20.58
N TRP A 26 18.69 -23.77 -20.04
CA TRP A 26 17.52 -22.97 -19.66
C TRP A 26 17.61 -22.38 -18.25
N GLU A 27 18.55 -22.83 -17.41
CA GLU A 27 18.78 -22.28 -16.06
C GLU A 27 19.62 -20.99 -16.07
N GLN A 28 20.30 -20.68 -17.17
CA GLN A 28 21.28 -19.59 -17.16
C GLN A 28 20.73 -18.23 -17.62
N SER A 29 19.62 -18.20 -18.37
CA SER A 29 19.11 -16.95 -18.94
C SER A 29 17.96 -16.37 -18.12
N GLY A 30 16.91 -17.14 -17.85
CA GLY A 30 15.70 -16.62 -17.19
C GLY A 30 15.90 -16.31 -15.70
N PHE A 31 16.59 -17.18 -14.97
CA PHE A 31 16.78 -17.00 -13.53
C PHE A 31 17.82 -15.92 -13.20
N GLN A 32 18.88 -15.80 -14.01
CA GLN A 32 19.84 -14.71 -13.84
C GLN A 32 19.19 -13.36 -14.21
N GLN A 33 18.28 -13.33 -15.18
CA GLN A 33 17.49 -12.15 -15.50
C GLN A 33 16.54 -11.77 -14.35
N THR A 34 15.87 -12.73 -13.71
CA THR A 34 15.02 -12.42 -12.55
C THR A 34 15.84 -11.90 -11.37
N LEU A 35 17.03 -12.47 -11.12
CA LEU A 35 17.93 -11.96 -10.08
C LEU A 35 18.43 -10.54 -10.38
N ALA A 36 18.82 -10.26 -11.63
CA ALA A 36 19.23 -8.92 -12.05
C ALA A 36 18.07 -7.91 -11.99
N GLN A 37 16.85 -8.34 -12.32
CA GLN A 37 15.63 -7.54 -12.20
C GLN A 37 15.34 -7.19 -10.73
N ILE A 38 15.48 -8.16 -9.81
CA ILE A 38 15.30 -7.94 -8.37
C ILE A 38 16.34 -6.97 -7.83
N GLN A 39 17.61 -7.12 -8.23
CA GLN A 39 18.68 -6.20 -7.83
C GLN A 39 18.40 -4.77 -8.32
N LYS A 40 17.95 -4.61 -9.57
CA LYS A 40 17.58 -3.29 -10.12
C LYS A 40 16.39 -2.64 -9.41
N LEU A 41 15.43 -3.45 -8.93
CA LEU A 41 14.33 -2.97 -8.10
C LEU A 41 14.77 -2.60 -6.67
N GLN A 42 15.90 -3.15 -6.22
CA GLN A 42 16.49 -2.87 -4.92
C GLN A 42 17.34 -1.60 -4.92
N ASP A 43 17.96 -1.26 -6.06
CA ASP A 43 18.76 -0.03 -6.28
C ASP A 43 17.93 1.18 -6.78
N ALA A 44 16.68 0.97 -7.17
CA ALA A 44 15.75 2.07 -7.40
C ALA A 44 15.53 2.84 -6.08
N PRO A 45 15.38 4.18 -6.11
CA PRO A 45 15.00 4.92 -4.92
C PRO A 45 13.72 4.26 -4.38
N LYS A 46 13.75 3.86 -3.11
CA LYS A 46 12.61 3.29 -2.40
C LYS A 46 11.45 4.29 -2.48
N GLN A 47 10.67 4.25 -3.54
CA GLN A 47 9.28 4.64 -3.47
C GLN A 47 8.66 3.59 -2.58
N ALA A 48 8.53 3.99 -1.31
CA ALA A 48 8.05 3.14 -0.26
C ALA A 48 6.75 2.48 -0.75
N PRO A 49 6.60 1.16 -0.61
CA PRO A 49 5.27 0.57 -0.65
C PRO A 49 4.45 1.32 0.40
N HIS A 50 3.35 1.92 -0.06
CA HIS A 50 2.46 2.70 0.78
C HIS A 50 2.12 1.83 2.00
N PRO A 51 2.43 2.27 3.22
CA PRO A 51 2.05 1.50 4.39
C PRO A 51 0.52 1.46 4.39
N VAL A 52 -0.06 0.28 4.16
CA VAL A 52 -1.39 -0.06 4.71
C VAL A 52 -1.24 -0.16 6.22
N SER A 53 -0.99 0.98 6.84
CA SER A 53 -1.00 1.20 8.28
C SER A 53 -2.32 1.89 8.61
N PRO A 54 -3.11 1.37 9.56
CA PRO A 54 -4.26 2.08 10.10
C PRO A 54 -3.73 3.26 10.93
N GLY A 55 -3.43 4.37 10.26
CA GLY A 55 -2.80 5.53 10.89
C GLY A 55 -1.86 6.33 10.01
N ALA A 56 -1.75 6.06 8.71
CA ALA A 56 -1.14 7.00 7.78
C ALA A 56 -2.08 8.20 7.61
N ALA A 57 -1.87 9.22 8.45
CA ALA A 57 -2.22 10.58 8.13
C ALA A 57 -1.85 10.81 6.66
N ALA A 58 -2.77 11.35 5.86
CA ALA A 58 -2.41 11.98 4.61
C ALA A 58 -1.34 13.04 4.95
N SER A 59 -0.06 12.68 4.79
CA SER A 59 1.01 13.67 4.84
C SER A 59 0.71 14.65 3.72
N PRO A 60 0.48 15.93 4.03
CA PRO A 60 0.20 16.91 3.01
C PRO A 60 1.42 16.99 2.11
N GLU A 61 1.21 16.74 0.82
CA GLU A 61 2.15 17.11 -0.22
C GLU A 61 2.53 18.59 0.02
N GLU A 62 3.84 18.90 0.06
CA GLU A 62 4.36 20.24 0.31
C GLU A 62 3.87 21.20 -0.79
N GLY A 63 2.72 21.85 -0.55
CA GLY A 63 2.07 22.74 -1.52
C GLY A 63 0.55 22.91 -1.34
N GLU A 64 -0.12 22.06 -0.56
CA GLU A 64 -1.57 22.18 -0.34
C GLU A 64 -1.96 23.30 0.63
N THR A 65 -3.03 24.03 0.31
CA THR A 65 -3.57 25.11 1.14
C THR A 65 -4.08 24.56 2.48
N GLU A 66 -4.05 25.39 3.54
CA GLU A 66 -4.59 24.99 4.85
C GLU A 66 -6.06 24.56 4.77
N ASP A 67 -6.82 25.18 3.87
CA ASP A 67 -8.22 24.83 3.58
C ASP A 67 -8.37 23.42 3.02
N ALA A 68 -7.50 23.01 2.10
CA ALA A 68 -7.52 21.66 1.52
C ALA A 68 -7.23 20.60 2.59
N LYS A 69 -6.28 20.87 3.49
CA LYS A 69 -5.95 19.98 4.63
C LYS A 69 -7.11 19.88 5.61
N LEU A 70 -7.78 20.99 5.89
CA LEU A 70 -8.95 21.02 6.76
C LEU A 70 -10.10 20.20 6.16
N LEU A 71 -10.34 20.33 4.86
CA LEU A 71 -11.36 19.55 4.15
C LEU A 71 -11.02 18.05 4.16
N ALA A 72 -9.77 17.68 3.89
CA ALA A 72 -9.32 16.28 3.92
C ALA A 72 -9.52 15.65 5.30
N ALA A 73 -9.15 16.35 6.37
CA ALA A 73 -9.39 15.89 7.74
C ALA A 73 -10.88 15.72 8.05
N CYS A 74 -11.74 16.61 7.55
CA CYS A 74 -13.19 16.47 7.71
C CYS A 74 -13.74 15.24 6.96
N GLN A 75 -13.21 14.93 5.78
CA GLN A 75 -13.57 13.72 5.02
C GLN A 75 -13.12 12.44 5.74
N GLU A 76 -11.96 12.45 6.40
CA GLU A 76 -11.51 11.32 7.22
C GLU A 76 -12.45 11.06 8.41
N ILE A 77 -12.96 12.11 9.05
CA ILE A 77 -13.96 11.99 10.12
C ILE A 77 -15.26 11.39 9.58
N GLU A 78 -15.72 11.83 8.41
CA GLU A 78 -16.89 11.24 7.76
C GLU A 78 -16.68 9.76 7.41
N ALA A 79 -15.49 9.37 6.95
CA ALA A 79 -15.16 7.96 6.68
C ALA A 79 -15.25 7.09 7.94
N LEU A 80 -14.74 7.56 9.08
CA LEU A 80 -14.86 6.85 10.36
C LEU A 80 -16.32 6.74 10.81
N PHE A 81 -17.09 7.81 10.61
CA PHE A 81 -18.51 7.81 10.93
C PHE A 81 -19.29 6.79 10.08
N ILE A 82 -19.05 6.74 8.76
CA ILE A 82 -19.67 5.77 7.86
C ILE A 82 -19.30 4.33 8.26
N GLN A 83 -18.04 4.07 8.58
CA GLN A 83 -17.60 2.75 9.04
C GLN A 83 -18.34 2.33 10.30
N GLN A 84 -18.44 3.22 11.29
CA GLN A 84 -19.17 2.95 12.53
C GLN A 84 -20.66 2.74 12.27
N LEU A 85 -21.26 3.53 11.37
CA LEU A 85 -22.65 3.39 10.95
C LEU A 85 -22.91 2.00 10.37
N TRP A 86 -22.08 1.53 9.43
CA TRP A 86 -22.22 0.19 8.86
C TRP A 86 -22.05 -0.92 9.90
N LYS A 87 -21.10 -0.75 10.82
CA LYS A 87 -20.93 -1.70 11.94
C LYS A 87 -22.21 -1.83 12.78
N GLN A 88 -22.85 -0.70 13.10
CA GLN A 88 -24.12 -0.71 13.83
C GLN A 88 -25.26 -1.29 13.00
N MET A 89 -25.36 -0.94 11.71
CA MET A 89 -26.38 -1.50 10.81
C MET A 89 -26.27 -3.02 10.67
N ARG A 90 -25.06 -3.59 10.62
CA ARG A 90 -24.86 -5.04 10.59
C ARG A 90 -25.15 -5.69 11.95
N ALA A 91 -24.87 -4.99 13.05
CA ALA A 91 -25.15 -5.49 14.39
C ALA A 91 -26.66 -5.65 14.67
N THR A 92 -27.54 -4.93 13.95
CA THR A 92 -29.00 -5.11 14.06
C THR A 92 -29.54 -6.31 13.30
N VAL A 93 -28.75 -6.91 12.39
CA VAL A 93 -29.16 -8.11 11.64
C VAL A 93 -28.96 -9.33 12.55
N PRO A 94 -30.03 -10.09 12.87
CA PRO A 94 -29.90 -11.30 13.69
C PRO A 94 -28.94 -12.28 13.01
N LYS A 95 -27.93 -12.72 13.76
CA LYS A 95 -26.98 -13.75 13.30
C LYS A 95 -27.65 -15.12 13.35
N ALA A 96 -28.55 -15.38 12.42
CA ALA A 96 -29.27 -16.65 12.28
C ALA A 96 -29.02 -17.19 10.88
N GLY A 97 -28.02 -18.06 10.74
CA GLY A 97 -27.63 -18.61 9.45
C GLY A 97 -26.85 -19.91 9.55
N LEU A 98 -26.92 -20.69 8.48
CA LEU A 98 -26.21 -21.96 8.32
C LEU A 98 -24.68 -21.79 8.24
N ILE A 99 -24.20 -20.56 8.04
CA ILE A 99 -22.78 -20.22 7.95
C ILE A 99 -22.31 -19.72 9.33
N PRO A 100 -21.31 -20.39 9.94
CA PRO A 100 -20.75 -19.93 11.20
C PRO A 100 -19.93 -18.66 11.00
N GLU A 101 -20.08 -17.71 11.91
CA GLU A 101 -19.23 -16.53 11.98
C GLU A 101 -17.79 -16.94 12.24
N SER A 102 -16.87 -16.45 11.41
CA SER A 102 -15.44 -16.63 11.61
C SER A 102 -14.79 -15.30 11.99
N MET A 103 -13.75 -15.37 12.83
CA MET A 103 -12.96 -14.20 13.19
C MET A 103 -12.26 -13.61 11.97
N ALA A 104 -11.74 -14.46 11.07
CA ALA A 104 -11.14 -14.05 9.81
C ALA A 104 -12.14 -13.31 8.88
N GLY A 105 -13.38 -13.82 8.77
CA GLY A 105 -14.42 -13.17 7.98
C GLY A 105 -14.79 -11.79 8.53
N ASN A 106 -14.93 -11.67 9.85
CA ASN A 106 -15.20 -10.38 10.50
C ASN A 106 -14.07 -9.37 10.28
N LEU A 107 -12.80 -9.79 10.40
CA LEU A 107 -11.68 -8.89 10.14
C LEU A 107 -11.61 -8.44 8.67
N TYR A 108 -11.81 -9.37 7.73
CA TYR A 108 -11.88 -9.02 6.32
C TYR A 108 -13.01 -8.02 6.03
N GLN A 109 -14.18 -8.25 6.62
CA GLN A 109 -15.34 -7.36 6.53
C GLN A 109 -15.01 -5.96 7.08
N GLU A 110 -14.35 -5.87 8.24
CA GLU A 110 -13.96 -4.60 8.85
C GLU A 110 -12.94 -3.83 7.99
N MET A 111 -11.98 -4.53 7.38
CA MET A 111 -11.02 -3.92 6.45
C MET A 111 -11.70 -3.44 5.16
N LEU A 112 -12.63 -4.23 4.62
CA LEU A 112 -13.40 -3.87 3.44
C LEU A 112 -14.28 -2.64 3.70
N ASP A 113 -15.04 -2.67 4.81
CA ASP A 113 -15.90 -1.57 5.24
C ASP A 113 -15.07 -0.28 5.48
N ALA A 114 -13.82 -0.39 5.95
CA ALA A 114 -12.90 0.75 6.12
C ALA A 114 -12.47 1.39 4.78
N GLU A 115 -12.18 0.59 3.75
CA GLU A 115 -11.79 1.15 2.44
C GLU A 115 -13.00 1.75 1.72
N TYR A 116 -14.14 1.08 1.80
CA TYR A 116 -15.38 1.60 1.24
C TYR A 116 -15.81 2.90 1.92
N SER A 117 -15.64 3.05 3.24
CA SER A 117 -16.00 4.29 3.92
C SER A 117 -15.12 5.47 3.48
N LYS A 118 -13.82 5.25 3.26
CA LYS A 118 -12.91 6.27 2.70
C LYS A 118 -13.29 6.69 1.29
N LEU A 119 -13.63 5.72 0.43
CA LEU A 119 -14.06 6.00 -0.94
C LEU A 119 -15.38 6.78 -0.96
N MET A 120 -16.35 6.41 -0.12
CA MET A 120 -17.63 7.09 0.00
C MET A 120 -17.48 8.52 0.52
N ALA A 121 -16.65 8.75 1.55
CA ALA A 121 -16.42 10.07 2.12
C ALA A 121 -15.75 11.06 1.14
N ARG A 122 -14.98 10.56 0.17
CA ARG A 122 -14.37 11.37 -0.90
C ARG A 122 -15.26 11.51 -2.14
N SER A 123 -16.31 10.71 -2.24
CA SER A 123 -17.23 10.75 -3.37
C SER A 123 -18.17 11.95 -3.26
N SER A 124 -18.70 12.41 -4.40
CA SER A 124 -19.70 13.47 -4.45
C SER A 124 -21.07 13.06 -3.87
N GLN A 125 -21.26 11.78 -3.57
CA GLN A 125 -22.48 11.22 -2.97
C GLN A 125 -22.24 10.82 -1.50
N SER A 126 -21.42 11.58 -0.78
CA SER A 126 -21.25 11.39 0.66
C SER A 126 -22.47 11.90 1.43
N ILE A 127 -22.51 11.63 2.74
CA ILE A 127 -23.60 12.06 3.63
C ILE A 127 -23.58 13.59 3.80
N GLY A 128 -22.45 14.24 3.54
CA GLY A 128 -22.25 15.68 3.61
C GLY A 128 -21.83 16.18 5.00
N ILE A 129 -21.44 15.26 5.89
CA ILE A 129 -20.99 15.63 7.25
C ILE A 129 -19.66 16.36 7.17
N ALA A 130 -18.75 15.93 6.27
CA ALA A 130 -17.46 16.58 6.09
C ALA A 130 -17.61 18.05 5.66
N GLU A 131 -18.54 18.34 4.74
CA GLU A 131 -18.79 19.71 4.30
C GLU A 131 -19.39 20.59 5.39
N MET A 132 -20.32 20.03 6.17
CA MET A 132 -20.92 20.74 7.30
C MET A 132 -19.84 21.08 8.34
N LEU A 133 -18.99 20.11 8.66
CA LEU A 133 -17.90 20.27 9.60
C LEU A 133 -16.88 21.31 9.10
N TYR A 134 -16.49 21.21 7.82
CA TYR A 134 -15.63 22.19 7.16
C TYR A 134 -16.19 23.61 7.25
N LYS A 135 -17.47 23.81 6.91
CA LYS A 135 -18.14 25.12 7.00
C LYS A 135 -18.10 25.69 8.42
N GLN A 136 -18.24 24.85 9.45
CA GLN A 136 -18.18 25.30 10.85
C GLN A 136 -16.75 25.66 11.28
N LEU A 137 -15.76 24.83 10.93
CA LEU A 137 -14.37 25.09 11.31
C LEU A 137 -13.76 26.26 10.53
N SER A 138 -14.00 26.35 9.22
CA SER A 138 -13.50 27.44 8.37
C SER A 138 -14.05 28.81 8.78
N ARG A 139 -15.33 28.89 9.19
CA ARG A 139 -15.89 30.13 9.75
C ARG A 139 -15.20 30.55 11.04
N LYS A 140 -14.89 29.57 11.90
CA LYS A 140 -14.23 29.80 13.19
C LYS A 140 -12.75 30.16 13.05
N SER A 141 -12.04 29.62 12.06
CA SER A 141 -10.66 30.02 11.76
C SER A 141 -10.60 31.45 11.21
N ASN A 142 -11.46 31.79 10.25
CA ASN A 142 -11.49 33.15 9.69
C ASN A 142 -11.83 34.22 10.73
N ASN A 143 -12.75 33.93 11.66
CA ASN A 143 -13.11 34.88 12.71
C ASN A 143 -12.01 35.11 13.76
N ARG A 144 -10.99 34.24 13.81
CA ARG A 144 -9.87 34.37 14.75
C ARG A 144 -8.70 35.20 14.19
N ILE A 145 -8.61 35.36 12.87
CA ILE A 145 -7.54 36.11 12.20
C ILE A 145 -7.78 37.64 12.29
N THR A 146 -9.00 38.10 12.50
CA THR A 146 -9.37 39.52 12.49
C THR A 146 -9.40 40.20 13.87
N THR A 147 -9.09 39.50 14.97
CA THR A 147 -9.12 40.05 16.35
C THR A 147 -7.72 40.42 16.89
N THR A 148 -6.80 40.83 16.02
CA THR A 148 -5.53 41.42 16.46
C THR A 148 -5.48 42.90 16.07
N GLU A 149 -6.12 43.74 16.89
CA GLU A 149 -5.78 45.15 17.10
C GLU A 149 -5.65 45.39 18.62
#